data_AF-B8DIR3-F1
#
_entry.id   AF-B8DIR3-F1
#
_cell.length_a   1.000
_cell.length_b   1.000
_cell.length_c   1.000
_cell.angle_alpha   90.00
_cell.angle_beta   90.00
_cell.angle_gamma   90.00
#
_symmetry.space_group_name_H-M   'P 1'
#
loop_
_entity.id
_entity.type
_entity.pdbx_description
1 polymer ?
#
loop_
_entity_poly.entity_id
_entity_poly.type
_entity_poly.pdbx_seq_one_letter_code
_entity_poly.pdbx_strand_id
1 'polypeptide(L)' 'MFTGIARVPRHVWDSDPVVRDDFERLIERLEGLALDVGLDPDRNICLTDNKEDVRVGISEEMDMYLREEPGTWRM' A
#
# COMPACT_ATOMS: atom_id res chain seq x y z
N MET A 1 -12.39 0.96 -6.58
CA MET A 1 -12.30 0.34 -5.23
C MET A 1 -10.82 0.16 -4.91
N PHE A 2 -10.41 0.19 -3.64
CA PHE A 2 -9.00 -0.03 -3.27
C PHE A 2 -8.86 -1.38 -2.54
N THR A 3 -7.88 -2.18 -2.96
CA THR A 3 -7.51 -3.44 -2.31
C THR A 3 -6.49 -3.14 -1.22
N GLY A 4 -6.82 -3.48 0.03
CA GLY A 4 -5.90 -3.31 1.16
C GLY A 4 -4.76 -4.32 1.10
N ILE A 5 -3.52 -3.83 1.11
CA ILE A 5 -2.30 -4.65 1.02
C ILE A 5 -1.49 -4.67 2.33
N ALA A 6 -1.63 -3.63 3.15
CA ALA A 6 -1.05 -3.57 4.48
C ALA A 6 -2.04 -2.91 5.45
N ARG A 7 -2.07 -3.39 6.70
CA ARG A 7 -2.91 -2.87 7.78
C ARG A 7 -2.17 -3.00 9.11
N VAL A 8 -2.27 -1.97 9.94
CA VAL A 8 -1.78 -2.01 11.31
C VAL A 8 -2.77 -1.34 12.26
N PRO A 9 -2.98 -1.88 13.48
CA PRO A 9 -3.84 -1.22 14.48
C PRO A 9 -3.32 0.18 14.84
N ARG A 10 -4.24 1.11 15.11
CA ARG A 10 -3.90 2.51 15.38
C ARG A 10 -2.95 2.68 16.56
N HIS A 11 -3.14 1.92 17.63
CA HIS A 11 -2.26 1.98 18.80
C HIS A 11 -0.82 1.58 18.49
N VAL A 12 -0.59 0.65 17.56
CA VAL A 12 0.75 0.23 17.13
C VAL A 12 1.38 1.32 16.26
N TRP A 13 0.62 1.90 15.34
CA TRP A 13 1.05 3.04 14.52
C TRP A 13 1.53 4.23 15.37
N ASP A 14 0.80 4.55 16.44
CA ASP A 14 1.13 5.65 17.34
C ASP A 14 2.32 5.32 18.27
N SER A 15 2.49 4.04 18.64
CA SER A 15 3.52 3.63 19.61
C SER A 15 4.87 3.30 18.99
N ASP A 16 4.89 2.82 17.75
CA ASP A 16 6.10 2.28 17.11
C ASP A 16 6.51 3.12 15.89
N PRO A 17 7.60 3.90 15.97
CA PRO A 17 8.10 4.66 14.83
C PRO A 17 8.60 3.76 13.68
N VAL A 18 9.05 2.53 13.95
CA VAL A 18 9.53 1.61 12.91
C VAL A 18 8.42 1.23 11.95
N VAL A 19 7.20 1.09 12.47
CA VAL A 19 6.01 0.79 11.66
C VAL A 19 5.69 1.92 10.68
N ARG A 20 5.94 3.18 11.07
CA ARG A 20 5.75 4.32 10.18
C ARG A 20 6.79 4.34 9.07
N ASP A 21 8.06 4.14 9.43
CA ASP A 21 9.16 4.03 8.45
C ASP A 21 8.91 2.88 7.45
N ASP A 22 8.41 1.74 7.91
CA ASP A 22 8.10 0.60 7.04
C ASP A 22 6.92 0.89 6.10
N PHE A 23 5.91 1.64 6.55
CA PHE A 23 4.81 2.07 5.68
C PHE A 23 5.25 3.13 4.66
N GLU A 24 6.11 4.08 5.06
CA GLU A 24 6.69 5.06 4.13
C GLU A 24 7.49 4.35 3.03
N ARG A 25 8.36 3.40 3.39
CA ARG A 25 9.11 2.58 2.42
C ARG A 25 8.20 1.75 1.51
N LEU A 26 7.10 1.22 2.08
CA LEU A 26 6.12 0.48 1.29
C LEU A 26 5.46 1.39 0.25
N ILE A 27 5.06 2.61 0.65
CA ILE A 27 4.46 3.59 -0.25
C ILE A 27 5.44 3.98 -1.35
N GLU A 28 6.69 4.33 -1.01
CA GLU A 28 7.73 4.66 -2.00
C GLU A 28 7.95 3.54 -3.02
N ARG A 29 7.98 2.28 -2.56
CA ARG A 29 8.11 1.11 -3.44
C ARG A 29 6.91 1.00 -4.40
N LEU A 30 5.70 1.23 -3.90
CA LEU A 30 4.49 1.19 -4.70
C LEU A 30 4.45 2.34 -5.71
N GLU A 31 4.87 3.54 -5.32
CA GLU A 31 4.97 4.69 -6.22
C GLU A 31 5.92 4.38 -7.38
N GLY A 32 7.09 3.81 -7.09
CA GLY A 32 8.02 3.35 -8.13
C GLY A 32 7.38 2.32 -9.08
N LEU A 33 6.68 1.33 -8.53
CA LEU A 33 5.99 0.31 -9.33
C LEU A 33 4.88 0.91 -10.20
N ALA A 34 4.10 1.87 -9.67
CA ALA A 34 3.08 2.57 -10.44
C ALA A 34 3.71 3.32 -11.62
N LEU A 35 4.80 4.05 -11.39
CA LEU A 35 5.52 4.76 -12.45
C LEU A 35 6.09 3.80 -13.51
N ASP A 36 6.64 2.66 -13.10
CA ASP A 36 7.19 1.65 -14.01
C ASP A 36 6.14 1.08 -14.98
N VAL A 37 4.88 0.98 -14.53
CA VAL A 37 3.76 0.52 -15.36
C VAL A 37 2.97 1.66 -16.02
N GLY A 38 3.42 2.91 -15.85
CA GLY A 38 2.79 4.10 -16.44
C GLY A 38 1.51 4.56 -15.74
N LEU A 39 1.31 4.15 -14.48
CA LEU A 39 0.20 4.59 -13.63
C LEU A 39 0.59 5.80 -12.77
N ASP A 40 -0.40 6.63 -12.49
CA ASP A 40 -0.27 7.78 -11.59
C ASP A 40 -0.38 7.32 -10.13
N PRO A 41 0.68 7.42 -9.31
CA PRO A 41 0.67 6.93 -7.92
C PRO A 41 -0.42 7.58 -7.06
N ASP A 42 -0.67 8.88 -7.22
CA ASP A 42 -1.67 9.63 -6.44
C ASP A 42 -3.10 9.13 -6.66
N ARG A 43 -3.33 8.48 -7.80
CA ARG A 43 -4.63 7.90 -8.16
C ARG A 43 -4.73 6.41 -7.85
N ASN A 44 -3.59 5.76 -7.63
CA ASN A 44 -3.48 4.31 -7.54
C ASN A 44 -3.05 3.80 -6.16
N ILE A 45 -2.56 4.67 -5.29
CA ILE A 45 -2.14 4.33 -3.92
C ILE A 45 -2.92 5.22 -2.95
N CYS A 46 -3.39 4.65 -1.85
CA CYS A 46 -4.14 5.37 -0.84
C CYS A 46 -3.73 4.92 0.56
N LEU A 47 -3.34 5.88 1.40
CA LEU A 47 -3.19 5.70 2.83
C LEU A 47 -4.50 6.10 3.51
N THR A 48 -5.17 5.15 4.13
CA THR A 48 -6.36 5.39 4.94
C THR A 48 -5.98 5.31 6.41
N ASP A 49 -6.20 6.41 7.12
CA ASP A 49 -6.02 6.50 8.57
C ASP A 49 -7.39 6.66 9.23
N ASN A 50 -7.82 5.63 9.93
CA ASN A 50 -9.06 5.61 10.69
C ASN A 50 -8.77 5.44 12.19
N LYS A 51 -9.78 5.68 13.03
CA LYS A 51 -9.66 5.57 14.50
C LYS A 51 -9.18 4.19 14.99
N GLU A 52 -9.41 3.14 14.21
CA GLU A 52 -9.10 1.76 14.61
C GLU A 52 -7.77 1.27 14.02
N ASP A 53 -7.44 1.68 12.79
CA ASP A 53 -6.27 1.19 12.07
C ASP A 53 -5.83 2.14 10.95
N VAL A 54 -4.58 1.95 10.56
CA VAL A 54 -3.96 2.57 9.38
C VAL A 54 -3.77 1.50 8.32
N ARG A 55 -4.15 1.80 7.07
CA ARG A 55 -4.10 0.88 5.94
C ARG A 55 -3.51 1.53 4.70
N VAL A 56 -2.72 0.76 3.96
CA VAL A 56 -2.33 1.10 2.59
C VAL A 56 -3.17 0.26 1.64
N GLY A 57 -3.83 0.93 0.70
CA GLY A 57 -4.58 0.31 -0.38
C GLY A 57 -4.03 0.70 -1.74
N ILE A 58 -4.19 -0.19 -2.70
CA ILE A 58 -3.89 0.04 -4.11
C ILE A 58 -5.17 -0.06 -4.94
N SER A 59 -5.25 0.65 -6.06
CA SER A 59 -6.38 0.55 -6.98
C SER A 59 -6.47 -0.85 -7.58
N GLU A 60 -7.65 -1.22 -8.09
CA GLU A 60 -7.81 -2.47 -8.85
C GLU A 60 -6.91 -2.51 -10.09
N GLU A 61 -6.70 -1.36 -10.75
CA GLU A 61 -5.83 -1.25 -11.92
C GLU A 61 -4.38 -1.58 -11.55
N MET A 62 -3.88 -1.06 -10.43
CA MET A 62 -2.54 -1.35 -9.93
C MET A 62 -2.41 -2.79 -9.40
N ASP A 63 -3.45 -3.31 -8.75
CA ASP A 63 -3.54 -4.70 -8.28
C ASP A 63 -3.40 -5.71 -9.43
N MET A 64 -3.89 -5.38 -10.63
CA MET A 64 -3.71 -6.22 -11.83
C MET A 64 -2.24 -6.35 -12.26
N TYR A 65 -1.40 -5.33 -12.04
CA TYR A 65 0.01 -5.37 -12.40
C TYR A 65 0.88 -6.06 -11.34
N LEU A 66 0.41 -6.13 -10.10
CA LEU A 66 1.12 -6.76 -8.98
C LEU A 66 0.86 -8.26 -8.85
N ARG A 67 -0.18 -8.77 -9.51
CA ARG A 67 -0.53 -10.20 -9.54
C ARG A 67 0.16 -10.90 -10.72
N GLU A 68 1.02 -11.88 -10.45
CA GLU A 68 1.49 -12.81 -11.50
C GLU A 68 0.42 -13.85 -11.86
N GLU A 69 -0.27 -14.37 -10.84
CA GLU A 69 -1.43 -15.27 -10.87
C GLU A 69 -2.23 -15.04 -9.58
N PRO A 70 -3.48 -15.51 -9.45
CA PRO A 70 -4.22 -15.42 -8.20
C PRO A 70 -3.45 -16.11 -7.06
N GLY A 71 -2.86 -15.32 -6.15
CA GLY A 71 -2.21 -15.84 -4.95
C GLY A 71 -0.69 -15.69 -4.87
N THR A 72 0.00 -15.10 -5.86
CA THR A 72 1.46 -14.95 -5.81
C THR A 72 1.91 -13.52 -6.14
N TRP A 73 2.70 -12.94 -5.23
CA TRP A 73 3.26 -11.59 -5.34
C TRP A 73 4.70 -11.68 -5.82
N ARG A 74 5.11 -10.83 -6.77
CA ARG A 74 6.54 -10.67 -7.11
C ARG A 74 7.27 -10.04 -5.93
N MET A 75 7.98 -10.87 -5.15
CA MET A 75 9.01 -10.40 -4.23
C MET A 75 10.33 -10.20 -4.96
#